data_AF-A0A5C6U208-F1
#
_entry.id   AF-A0A5C6U208-F1
#
_cell.length_a   1.000
_cell.length_b   1.000
_cell.length_c   1.000
_cell.angle_alpha   90.00
_cell.angle_beta   90.00
_cell.angle_gamma   90.00
#
_symmetry.space_group_name_H-M   'P 1'
#
loop_
_entity.id
_entity.type
_entity.pdbx_description
1 polymer ?
#
loop_
_entity_poly.entity_id
_entity_poly.type
_entity_poly.pdbx_seq_one_letter_code
_entity_poly.pdbx_strand_id
1 'polypeptide(L)'
;MICRGHGRPPKRWPAAEASRPSRCCASAILVCCEAEAYDALGFDPLRAAEAPPCGESLAEFESRIDAALARALQAAAALPGALLLVSHGLVIGSLLARRISLPAGTARPARIGNTSLSVVELGPPPRATLVDCTAHLDAARADDPHALSGA
;
A
#
# COMPACT_ATOMS: atom_id res chain seq x y z
N MET A 1 -13.19 -27.06 24.55
CA MET A 1 -13.08 -28.16 23.56
C MET A 1 -11.85 -27.88 22.71
N ILE A 2 -11.01 -28.90 22.50
CA ILE A 2 -9.60 -28.80 22.09
C ILE A 2 -9.49 -28.66 20.57
N CYS A 3 -8.79 -27.64 20.07
CA CYS A 3 -8.27 -27.64 18.70
C CYS A 3 -6.76 -27.92 18.74
N ARG A 4 -6.39 -29.15 18.34
CA ARG A 4 -5.01 -29.52 17.99
C ARG A 4 -4.74 -29.07 16.55
N GLY A 5 -3.55 -28.52 16.31
CA GLY A 5 -3.20 -27.81 15.08
C GLY A 5 -2.43 -28.61 14.03
N HIS A 6 -2.10 -27.91 12.94
CA HIS A 6 -0.96 -28.06 12.01
C HIS A 6 -0.84 -26.67 11.32
N GLY A 7 0.26 -25.95 11.17
CA GLY A 7 1.66 -26.10 11.49
C GLY A 7 2.43 -24.96 10.79
N ARG A 8 2.71 -23.85 11.49
CA ARG A 8 3.82 -22.93 11.20
C ARG A 8 4.09 -22.09 12.47
N PRO A 9 5.31 -22.05 13.01
CA PRO A 9 5.57 -21.24 14.20
C PRO A 9 5.48 -19.74 13.85
N PRO A 10 4.84 -18.90 14.68
CA PRO A 10 4.87 -17.46 14.48
C PRO A 10 6.32 -16.96 14.64
N LYS A 11 6.75 -16.08 13.73
CA LYS A 11 8.05 -15.39 13.82
C LYS A 11 8.13 -14.66 15.17
N ARG A 12 9.02 -15.10 16.06
CA ARG A 12 9.35 -14.39 17.30
C ARG A 12 10.22 -13.19 16.97
N TRP A 13 9.69 -11.98 17.20
CA TRP A 13 10.50 -10.77 17.31
C TRP A 13 11.01 -10.66 18.75
N PRO A 14 12.30 -10.39 19.01
CA PRO A 14 12.78 -10.19 20.37
C PRO A 14 12.13 -8.94 20.97
N ALA A 15 11.51 -9.11 22.14
CA ALA A 15 10.90 -8.04 22.90
C ALA A 15 11.99 -7.07 23.40
N ALA A 16 11.95 -5.83 22.94
CA ALA A 16 12.71 -4.75 23.58
C ALA A 16 11.99 -4.37 24.88
N GLU A 17 12.76 -4.39 25.95
CA GLU A 17 12.38 -4.23 27.34
C GLU A 17 11.76 -2.85 27.61
N ALA A 18 10.58 -2.85 28.24
CA ALA A 18 9.83 -1.66 28.57
C ALA A 18 10.23 -1.10 29.94
N SER A 19 10.83 0.08 29.97
CA SER A 19 10.84 0.95 31.16
C SER A 19 9.96 2.19 30.91
N ARG A 20 8.76 2.17 31.50
CA ARG A 20 7.80 3.29 31.63
C ARG A 20 8.33 4.39 32.60
N PRO A 21 7.66 5.55 32.84
CA PRO A 21 6.28 5.94 32.47
C PRO A 21 6.07 7.42 32.03
N SER A 22 5.01 7.69 31.26
CA SER A 22 4.03 8.74 31.62
C SER A 22 2.79 8.71 30.73
N ARG A 23 1.65 8.45 31.37
CA ARG A 23 0.31 8.97 31.09
C ARG A 23 -0.02 9.29 29.61
N CYS A 24 -0.53 8.29 28.90
CA CYS A 24 -1.56 8.54 27.89
C CYS A 24 -2.74 7.61 28.19
N CYS A 25 -3.89 8.20 28.48
CA CYS A 25 -5.17 7.51 28.48
C CYS A 25 -5.40 6.98 27.07
N ALA A 26 -4.99 5.74 26.79
CA ALA A 26 -5.43 5.02 25.61
C ALA A 26 -6.54 4.08 26.04
N SER A 27 -7.79 4.54 25.87
CA SER A 27 -8.92 3.62 25.78
C SER A 27 -8.67 2.76 24.54
N ALA A 28 -8.19 1.55 24.73
CA ALA A 28 -8.07 0.57 23.66
C ALA A 28 -9.49 0.06 23.36
N ILE A 29 -10.15 0.65 22.37
CA ILE A 29 -11.23 -0.03 21.66
C ILE A 29 -10.53 -1.04 20.77
N LEU A 30 -10.39 -2.27 21.25
CA LEU A 30 -10.02 -3.41 20.43
C LEU A 30 -11.23 -3.73 19.55
N VAL A 31 -11.30 -3.15 18.35
CA VAL A 31 -12.22 -3.64 17.33
C VAL A 31 -11.55 -4.87 16.69
N CYS A 32 -11.92 -6.05 17.17
CA CYS A 32 -11.52 -7.31 16.54
C CYS A 32 -12.27 -7.43 15.22
N CYS A 33 -11.58 -7.16 14.11
CA CYS A 33 -12.12 -7.37 12.78
C CYS A 33 -11.32 -8.48 12.13
N GLU A 34 -12.01 -9.55 11.75
CA GLU A 34 -11.43 -10.62 10.95
C GLU A 34 -11.27 -10.08 9.53
N ALA A 35 -10.03 -9.81 9.12
CA ALA A 35 -9.71 -9.46 7.75
C ALA A 35 -9.52 -10.75 6.94
N GLU A 36 -10.24 -10.89 5.84
CA GLU A 36 -9.98 -11.94 4.85
C GLU A 36 -8.87 -11.50 3.88
N ALA A 37 -8.12 -12.48 3.37
CA ALA A 37 -7.18 -12.23 2.28
C ALA A 37 -7.95 -11.74 1.04
N TYR A 38 -7.36 -10.82 0.28
CA TYR A 38 -8.01 -10.19 -0.88
C TYR A 38 -8.61 -11.22 -1.86
N ASP A 39 -7.89 -12.30 -2.15
CA ASP A 39 -8.31 -13.33 -3.11
C ASP A 39 -9.46 -14.22 -2.57
N ALA A 40 -9.73 -14.18 -1.27
CA ALA A 40 -10.81 -14.95 -0.63
C ALA A 40 -12.15 -14.23 -0.65
N LEU A 41 -12.17 -12.91 -0.91
CA LEU A 41 -13.37 -12.08 -0.77
C LEU A 41 -14.50 -12.47 -1.74
N GLY A 42 -14.23 -13.14 -2.86
CA GLY A 42 -15.27 -13.57 -3.82
C GLY A 42 -16.01 -12.43 -4.53
N PHE A 43 -15.73 -11.19 -4.17
CA PHE A 43 -16.16 -9.94 -4.80
C PHE A 43 -14.95 -9.00 -4.93
N ASP A 44 -15.07 -7.98 -5.79
CA ASP A 44 -14.05 -6.95 -5.92
C ASP A 44 -14.30 -5.84 -4.88
N PRO A 45 -13.58 -5.80 -3.74
CA PRO A 45 -13.80 -4.78 -2.71
C PRO A 45 -13.48 -3.37 -3.20
N LEU A 46 -12.66 -3.23 -4.25
CA LEU A 46 -12.32 -1.94 -4.85
C LEU A 46 -13.45 -1.39 -5.72
N ARG A 47 -14.50 -2.19 -5.98
CA ARG A 47 -15.69 -1.78 -6.73
C ARG A 47 -16.95 -1.75 -5.87
N ALA A 48 -16.87 -2.16 -4.61
CA ALA A 48 -17.96 -2.06 -3.66
C ALA A 48 -18.20 -0.58 -3.28
N ALA A 49 -19.45 -0.14 -3.41
CA ALA A 49 -19.84 1.24 -3.05
C ALA A 49 -19.86 1.46 -1.52
N GLU A 50 -20.14 0.39 -0.76
CA GLU A 50 -20.19 0.44 0.70
C GLU A 50 -18.90 -0.13 1.30
N ALA A 51 -18.46 0.48 2.41
CA ALA A 51 -17.32 -0.02 3.17
C ALA A 51 -17.67 -1.39 3.77
N PRO A 52 -16.79 -2.40 3.67
CA PRO A 52 -16.98 -3.62 4.42
C PRO A 52 -16.89 -3.33 5.93
N PRO A 53 -17.47 -4.17 6.79
CA PRO A 53 -17.33 -4.02 8.24
C PRO A 53 -15.86 -3.87 8.63
N CYS A 54 -15.54 -2.80 9.34
CA CYS A 54 -14.17 -2.42 9.73
C CYS A 54 -13.17 -2.15 8.58
N GLY A 55 -13.62 -2.11 7.34
CA GLY A 55 -12.81 -1.64 6.22
C GLY A 55 -13.04 -0.16 5.94
N GLU A 56 -12.51 0.28 4.82
CA GLU A 56 -12.77 1.59 4.26
C GLU A 56 -13.54 1.44 2.95
N SER A 57 -14.41 2.40 2.66
CA SER A 57 -15.01 2.53 1.34
C SER A 57 -13.95 2.96 0.32
N LEU A 58 -14.23 2.75 -0.97
CA LEU A 58 -13.37 3.25 -2.04
C LEU A 58 -13.17 4.77 -1.93
N ALA A 59 -14.22 5.54 -1.61
CA ALA A 59 -14.13 6.99 -1.49
C ALA A 59 -13.23 7.44 -0.34
N GLU A 60 -13.30 6.76 0.81
CA GLU A 60 -12.42 7.04 1.95
C GLU A 60 -10.96 6.70 1.66
N PHE A 61 -10.73 5.54 1.04
CA PHE A 61 -9.41 5.12 0.58
C PHE A 61 -8.80 6.14 -0.38
N GLU A 62 -9.57 6.52 -1.40
CA GLU A 62 -9.17 7.47 -2.42
C GLU A 62 -8.89 8.87 -1.86
N SER A 63 -9.72 9.35 -0.94
CA SER A 63 -9.52 10.63 -0.24
C SER A 63 -8.24 10.63 0.60
N ARG A 64 -7.96 9.51 1.28
CA ARG A 64 -6.73 9.34 2.08
C ARG A 64 -5.48 9.33 1.21
N ILE A 65 -5.54 8.67 0.04
CA ILE A 65 -4.47 8.69 -0.96
C ILE A 65 -4.24 10.10 -1.47
N ASP A 66 -5.30 10.83 -1.82
CA ASP A 66 -5.20 12.19 -2.35
C ASP A 66 -4.57 13.15 -1.35
N ALA A 67 -4.96 13.06 -0.08
CA ALA A 67 -4.35 13.83 1.00
C ALA A 67 -2.87 13.49 1.20
N ALA A 68 -2.49 12.21 1.09
CA ALA A 68 -1.09 11.79 1.20
C ALA A 68 -0.26 12.30 0.01
N LEU A 69 -0.79 12.21 -1.22
CA LEU A 69 -0.14 12.72 -2.41
C LEU A 69 0.09 14.23 -2.32
N ALA A 70 -0.91 15.00 -1.88
CA ALA A 70 -0.77 16.45 -1.72
C ALA A 70 0.38 16.82 -0.78
N ARG A 71 0.52 16.11 0.36
CA ARG A 71 1.64 16.30 1.29
C ARG A 71 2.97 15.91 0.66
N ALA A 72 3.02 14.80 -0.09
CA ALA A 72 4.23 14.34 -0.76
C ALA A 72 4.70 15.35 -1.83
N LEU A 73 3.78 15.91 -2.62
CA LEU A 73 4.11 16.93 -3.62
C LEU A 73 4.62 18.23 -2.98
N GLN A 74 4.01 18.65 -1.87
CA GLN A 74 4.50 19.81 -1.10
C GLN A 74 5.91 19.56 -0.55
N ALA A 75 6.16 18.38 0.03
CA ALA A 75 7.48 18.01 0.54
C ALA A 75 8.52 17.92 -0.58
N ALA A 76 8.18 17.32 -1.72
CA ALA A 76 9.07 17.20 -2.87
C ALA A 76 9.46 18.56 -3.45
N ALA A 77 8.55 19.54 -3.47
CA ALA A 77 8.83 20.89 -3.93
C ALA A 77 9.76 21.68 -2.98
N ALA A 78 9.82 21.31 -1.70
CA ALA A 78 10.61 21.99 -0.67
C ALA A 78 12.01 21.39 -0.47
N LEU A 79 12.27 20.18 -0.99
CA LEU A 79 13.53 19.47 -0.81
C LEU A 79 14.43 19.61 -2.04
N PRO A 80 15.75 19.82 -1.87
CA PRO A 80 16.67 19.65 -2.96
C PRO A 80 16.78 18.16 -3.33
N GLY A 81 16.54 17.83 -4.60
CA GLY A 81 16.65 16.46 -5.11
C GLY A 81 15.30 15.74 -5.25
N ALA A 82 15.30 14.44 -5.00
CA ALA A 82 14.13 13.57 -5.19
C ALA A 82 13.54 13.10 -3.86
N LEU A 83 12.20 12.99 -3.81
CA LEU A 83 11.48 12.35 -2.72
C LEU A 83 11.12 10.91 -3.10
N LEU A 84 11.52 9.93 -2.29
CA LEU A 84 11.10 8.55 -2.46
C LEU A 84 9.82 8.28 -1.67
N LEU A 85 8.77 7.83 -2.35
CA LEU A 85 7.53 7.35 -1.73
C LEU A 85 7.48 5.82 -1.82
N VAL A 86 7.42 5.15 -0.68
CA VAL A 86 7.24 3.69 -0.61
C VAL A 86 5.80 3.40 -0.24
N SER A 87 5.12 2.56 -1.02
CA SER A 87 3.72 2.22 -0.82
C SER A 87 3.38 0.84 -1.39
N HIS A 88 2.10 0.49 -1.34
CA HIS A 88 1.57 -0.78 -1.83
C HIS A 88 0.98 -0.64 -3.23
N GLY A 89 0.90 -1.76 -3.95
CA GLY A 89 0.43 -1.80 -5.34
C GLY A 89 -0.98 -1.20 -5.53
N LEU A 90 -1.89 -1.37 -4.56
CA LEU A 90 -3.23 -0.77 -4.62
C LEU A 90 -3.20 0.76 -4.57
N VAL A 91 -2.34 1.33 -3.72
CA VAL A 91 -2.18 2.79 -3.60
C VAL A 91 -1.56 3.35 -4.88
N ILE A 92 -0.48 2.73 -5.35
CA ILE A 92 0.22 3.13 -6.58
C ILE A 92 -0.72 3.01 -7.79
N GLY A 93 -1.46 1.91 -7.89
CA GLY A 93 -2.44 1.67 -8.94
C GLY A 93 -3.58 2.70 -8.97
N SER A 94 -4.05 3.15 -7.80
CA SER A 94 -5.05 4.23 -7.70
C SER A 94 -4.46 5.58 -8.14
N LEU A 95 -3.23 5.89 -7.71
CA LEU A 95 -2.54 7.12 -8.11
C LEU A 95 -2.35 7.20 -9.64
N LEU A 96 -1.86 6.12 -10.27
CA LEU A 96 -1.66 6.05 -11.73
C LEU A 96 -2.98 6.09 -12.51
N ALA A 97 -4.10 5.71 -11.89
CA ALA A 97 -5.41 5.75 -12.54
C ALA A 97 -6.06 7.15 -12.49
N ARG A 98 -5.82 7.93 -11.43
CA ARG A 98 -6.61 9.13 -11.13
C ARG A 98 -5.83 10.43 -10.98
N ARG A 99 -4.56 10.35 -10.57
CA ARG A 99 -3.79 11.53 -10.11
C ARG A 99 -2.46 11.74 -10.83
N ILE A 100 -1.93 10.71 -11.48
CA ILE A 100 -0.66 10.78 -12.21
C ILE A 100 -0.93 10.53 -13.68
N SER A 101 -0.51 11.46 -14.54
CA SER A 101 -0.60 11.32 -15.98
C SER A 101 0.39 10.30 -16.50
N LEU A 102 -0.07 9.39 -17.35
CA LEU A 102 0.78 8.45 -18.08
C LEU A 102 1.22 9.03 -19.43
N PRO A 103 2.38 8.63 -19.96
CA PRO A 103 2.75 8.96 -21.34
C PRO A 103 1.71 8.42 -22.32
N ALA A 104 1.46 9.17 -23.40
CA ALA A 104 0.50 8.76 -24.43
C ALA A 104 0.84 7.35 -24.97
N GLY A 105 -0.17 6.50 -25.10
CA GLY A 105 -0.01 5.11 -25.55
C GLY A 105 0.50 4.13 -24.48
N THR A 106 0.76 4.58 -23.25
CA THR A 106 1.14 3.69 -22.15
C THR A 106 -0.11 3.13 -21.48
N ALA A 107 -0.30 1.81 -21.56
CA ALA A 107 -1.33 1.13 -20.78
C ALA A 107 -0.95 1.12 -19.29
N ARG A 108 -1.95 1.27 -18.42
CA ARG A 108 -1.75 1.09 -16.98
C ARG A 108 -1.44 -0.39 -16.71
N PRO A 109 -0.43 -0.72 -15.89
CA PRO A 109 -0.20 -2.10 -15.47
C PRO A 109 -1.44 -2.67 -14.77
N ALA A 110 -1.75 -3.94 -15.04
CA ALA A 110 -2.85 -4.64 -14.36
C ALA A 110 -2.54 -4.85 -12.86
N ARG A 111 -1.25 -4.94 -12.52
CA ARG A 111 -0.71 -5.10 -11.17
C ARG A 111 0.62 -4.35 -11.11
N ILE A 112 0.95 -3.83 -9.93
CA ILE A 112 2.26 -3.24 -9.65
C ILE A 112 3.13 -4.33 -9.05
N GLY A 113 4.29 -4.58 -9.65
CA GLY A 113 5.23 -5.58 -9.18
C GLY A 113 5.85 -5.20 -7.83
N ASN A 114 6.17 -6.20 -7.02
CA ASN A 114 6.83 -5.95 -5.74
C ASN A 114 8.23 -5.34 -5.97
N THR A 115 8.57 -4.34 -5.16
CA THR A 115 9.84 -3.60 -5.28
C THR A 115 10.04 -2.96 -6.65
N SER A 116 8.96 -2.71 -7.40
CA SER A 116 9.07 -1.97 -8.65
C SER A 116 9.30 -0.47 -8.39
N LEU A 117 9.96 0.18 -9.33
CA LEU A 117 10.22 1.62 -9.31
C LEU A 117 9.35 2.33 -10.33
N SER A 118 8.67 3.38 -9.89
CA SER A 118 8.01 4.35 -10.76
C SER A 118 8.60 5.74 -10.53
N VAL A 119 8.83 6.49 -11.60
CA VAL A 119 9.41 7.84 -11.55
C VAL A 119 8.36 8.83 -12.04
N VAL A 120 8.17 9.90 -11.27
CA VAL A 120 7.16 10.92 -11.52
C VAL A 120 7.82 12.29 -11.50
N GLU A 121 7.60 13.05 -12.56
CA GLU A 121 7.96 14.47 -12.66
C GLU A 121 6.89 15.33 -11.99
N LEU A 122 7.35 16.34 -11.24
CA LEU A 122 6.46 17.33 -10.63
C LEU A 122 5.83 18.22 -11.71
N GLY A 123 4.56 18.56 -11.51
CA GLY A 123 3.77 19.41 -12.40
C GLY A 123 2.28 19.27 -12.08
N PRO A 124 1.39 20.15 -12.58
CA PRO A 124 -0.05 19.97 -12.48
C PRO A 124 -0.65 19.47 -13.80
N PRO A 125 -1.09 18.20 -13.90
CA PRO A 125 -0.91 17.09 -12.95
C PRO A 125 0.52 16.48 -13.01
N PRO A 126 0.96 15.77 -11.96
CA PRO A 126 2.24 15.07 -11.98
C PRO A 126 2.25 14.02 -13.09
N ARG A 127 3.42 13.78 -13.69
CA ARG A 127 3.54 12.91 -14.87
C ARG A 127 4.53 11.79 -14.63
N ALA A 128 4.11 10.55 -14.88
CA ALA A 128 5.02 9.41 -14.83
C ALA A 128 5.95 9.39 -16.06
N THR A 129 7.23 9.18 -15.84
CA THR A 129 8.24 8.91 -16.89
C THR A 129 8.71 7.48 -16.91
N LEU A 130 8.54 6.77 -15.79
CA LEU A 130 8.78 5.34 -15.65
C LEU A 130 7.67 4.76 -14.78
N VAL A 131 7.14 3.59 -15.16
CA VAL A 131 6.07 2.93 -14.44
C VAL A 131 6.44 1.46 -14.24
N ASP A 132 6.32 1.01 -13.00
CA ASP A 132 6.42 -0.41 -12.62
C ASP A 132 7.71 -1.11 -13.10
N CYS A 133 8.85 -0.42 -13.03
CA CYS A 133 10.12 -0.96 -13.50
C CYS A 133 10.75 -1.91 -12.48
N THR A 134 10.97 -3.15 -12.90
CA THR A 134 11.65 -4.21 -12.12
C THR A 134 13.00 -4.60 -12.72
N ALA A 135 13.49 -3.89 -13.74
CA ALA A 135 14.73 -4.24 -14.45
C ALA A 135 16.00 -4.25 -13.56
N HIS A 136 15.93 -3.62 -12.39
CA HIS A 136 17.00 -3.58 -11.40
C HIS A 136 17.01 -4.81 -10.47
N LEU A 137 15.97 -5.64 -10.50
CA LEU A 137 15.87 -6.86 -9.71
C LEU A 137 16.55 -8.01 -10.45
N ASP A 138 17.36 -8.78 -9.73
CA ASP A 138 17.87 -10.05 -10.26
C ASP A 138 16.75 -11.10 -10.32
N ALA A 139 16.95 -12.16 -11.12
CA ALA A 139 15.94 -13.21 -11.30
C ALA A 139 15.55 -13.95 -10.00
N ALA A 140 16.40 -13.92 -8.97
CA ALA A 140 16.12 -14.56 -7.68
C ALA A 140 15.28 -13.68 -6.74
N ARG A 141 15.26 -12.36 -7.00
CA ARG A 141 14.48 -11.33 -6.29
C ARG A 141 13.34 -10.77 -7.13
N ALA A 142 13.23 -11.24 -8.37
CA ALA A 142 12.14 -10.91 -9.25
C ALA A 142 10.82 -11.27 -8.59
N ASP A 143 9.87 -10.36 -8.76
CA ASP A 143 8.55 -10.45 -8.19
C ASP A 143 7.85 -11.77 -8.57
N ASP A 144 7.45 -12.55 -7.56
CA ASP A 144 6.59 -13.71 -7.78
C ASP A 144 5.18 -13.19 -8.09
N PRO A 145 4.60 -13.53 -9.25
CA PRO A 145 3.25 -13.08 -9.63
C PRO A 145 2.17 -13.50 -8.61
N HIS A 146 2.46 -14.48 -7.74
CA HIS A 146 1.59 -14.92 -6.65
C HIS A 146 1.91 -14.27 -5.30
N ALA A 147 2.98 -13.48 -5.18
CA ALA A 147 3.33 -12.81 -3.94
C ALA A 147 2.43 -11.61 -3.67
N LEU A 148 1.79 -11.63 -2.50
CA LEU A 148 0.91 -10.57 -2.01
C LEU A 148 1.71 -9.51 -1.24
N SER A 149 1.46 -8.24 -1.53
CA SER A 149 1.89 -7.12 -0.70
C SER A 149 0.80 -6.77 0.31
N GLY A 150 1.07 -6.97 1.61
CA GLY A 150 0.16 -6.57 2.71
C GLY A 150 -0.65 -7.68 3.38
N ALA A 151 -0.16 -8.92 3.39
CA ALA A 151 -0.72 -10.03 4.17
C ALA A 151 -0.22 -10.05 5.62
#